data_AF-A0A060T0M9-F1
#
_entry.id   AF-A0A060T0M9-F1
#
_cell.length_a   1.000
_cell.length_b   1.000
_cell.length_c   1.000
_cell.angle_alpha   90.00
_cell.angle_beta   90.00
_cell.angle_gamma   90.00
#
_symmetry.space_group_name_H-M   'P 1'
#
loop_
_entity.id
_entity.type
_entity.pdbx_description
1 polymer ?
#
loop_
_entity_poly.entity_id
_entity_poly.type
_entity_poly.pdbx_seq_one_letter_code
_entity_poly.pdbx_strand_id
1 'polypeptide(L)'
;MSHPSRVTMSARSSGPSSAEATASPPETLYTESERLQALQEIQQANLQSNPQNVRVKKRGSKRPNSRVSKRGTPAPGSGENLYCICRKPDDGTWMIGCDFCDEWYHGSCMEISPQFEELLIKFACPACIKAGKGMTQWQRKCRLEGCNKPVFRDDSGAVTKYCSPEHGVEFFQRLLEGRHALGYVVGVDEFRLKQLADKVNTVDDLKAMGQSLPARPEVNDSNDNNTNKKELEKYNKQKERIESERAEWTLRLRYLKLAKERTKRVSEELASELGTKRKDICGMDNALLEQDNATIKRTNLDAELPGREGLCLEDKRKCFKHRDWIKMLTAEAELHLQLCDNRIAQLEGDYSGIQNYNDVRARASAST
;
A
#
# COMPACT_ATOMS: atom_id res chain seq x y z
N MET A 1 -5.62 34.21 37.94
CA MET A 1 -5.27 35.50 37.31
C MET A 1 -3.76 35.60 37.26
N SER A 2 -3.04 35.89 36.19
CA SER A 2 -3.35 36.04 34.78
C SER A 2 -2.00 36.04 34.06
N HIS A 3 -1.94 35.39 32.91
CA HIS A 3 -0.98 35.41 31.79
C HIS A 3 0.40 36.13 31.89
N PRO A 4 1.43 35.52 31.28
CA PRO A 4 2.64 36.23 30.83
C PRO A 4 2.37 36.92 29.49
N SER A 5 2.98 38.09 29.27
CA SER A 5 2.96 38.87 28.01
C SER A 5 4.06 39.92 28.10
N ARG A 6 4.79 40.33 27.07
CA ARG A 6 4.85 39.99 25.64
C ARG A 6 6.04 40.82 25.12
N VAL A 7 7.02 40.19 24.47
CA VAL A 7 8.00 40.92 23.64
C VAL A 7 7.87 40.38 22.22
N THR A 8 7.59 41.28 21.30
CA THR A 8 7.34 41.04 19.87
C THR A 8 8.64 40.86 19.11
N MET A 9 8.74 39.80 18.30
CA MET A 9 9.77 39.65 17.25
C MET A 9 9.07 39.25 15.94
N SER A 10 9.33 40.03 14.89
CA SER A 10 8.88 39.79 13.52
C SER A 10 10.00 39.15 12.68
N ALA A 11 9.55 38.37 11.69
CA ALA A 11 10.25 37.37 10.89
C ALA A 11 11.42 37.83 10.00
N ARG A 12 12.33 36.88 9.67
CA ARG A 12 12.71 36.52 8.29
C ARG A 12 13.51 35.19 8.21
N SER A 13 13.54 34.66 6.99
CA SER A 13 13.66 33.28 6.47
C SER A 13 15.04 32.58 6.41
N SER A 14 15.01 31.29 6.75
CA SER A 14 15.62 30.05 6.17
C SER A 14 17.00 30.00 5.47
N GLY A 15 17.82 29.02 5.91
CA GLY A 15 18.77 28.23 5.09
C GLY A 15 19.76 27.38 5.92
N PRO A 16 20.06 26.11 5.56
CA PRO A 16 21.28 25.41 6.02
C PRO A 16 22.12 24.87 4.84
N SER A 17 23.45 25.09 4.82
CA SER A 17 24.55 24.24 5.35
C SER A 17 25.04 23.17 4.37
N SER A 18 26.34 23.17 4.00
CA SER A 18 27.14 21.95 3.73
C SER A 18 28.66 22.25 3.71
N ALA A 19 29.44 21.24 4.09
CA ALA A 19 30.87 21.25 4.36
C ALA A 19 31.78 20.92 3.15
N GLU A 20 33.08 21.10 3.41
CA GLU A 20 34.28 21.08 2.58
C GLU A 20 34.46 19.95 1.54
N ALA A 21 34.97 20.35 0.36
CA ALA A 21 35.59 19.52 -0.67
C ALA A 21 36.82 20.25 -1.25
N THR A 22 37.99 19.59 -1.29
CA THR A 22 39.15 19.95 -2.14
C THR A 22 39.92 18.65 -2.45
N ALA A 23 40.44 18.35 -3.65
CA ALA A 23 40.47 19.06 -4.92
C ALA A 23 40.65 18.06 -6.10
N SER A 24 40.00 18.36 -7.22
CA SER A 24 40.17 17.75 -8.54
C SER A 24 41.36 18.36 -9.30
N PRO A 25 41.99 17.67 -10.28
CA PRO A 25 42.85 18.30 -11.28
C PRO A 25 42.03 19.18 -12.25
N PRO A 26 42.62 20.26 -12.80
CA PRO A 26 41.88 21.33 -13.48
C PRO A 26 41.49 20.96 -14.92
N GLU A 27 40.26 21.34 -15.27
CA GLU A 27 39.89 21.68 -16.65
C GLU A 27 40.70 22.91 -17.11
N THR A 28 40.90 23.04 -18.42
CA THR A 28 41.54 24.17 -19.16
C THR A 28 43.03 24.00 -19.51
N LEU A 29 43.32 23.35 -20.66
CA LEU A 29 44.51 23.67 -21.47
C LEU A 29 44.30 23.52 -22.99
N TYR A 30 43.08 23.28 -23.47
CA TYR A 30 42.81 23.25 -24.91
C TYR A 30 41.61 24.12 -25.23
N THR A 31 41.78 24.99 -26.21
CA THR A 31 40.71 25.83 -26.75
C THR A 31 39.67 24.97 -27.46
N GLU A 32 38.42 25.43 -27.50
CA GLU A 32 37.32 24.73 -28.19
C GLU A 32 37.67 24.47 -29.68
N SER A 33 38.47 25.34 -30.28
CA SER A 33 39.05 25.18 -31.62
C SER A 33 40.02 23.99 -31.73
N GLU A 34 40.94 23.80 -30.79
CA GLU A 34 41.91 22.70 -30.84
C GLU A 34 41.23 21.34 -30.63
N ARG A 35 40.19 21.31 -29.79
CA ARG A 35 39.37 20.11 -29.57
C ARG A 35 38.53 19.75 -30.81
N LEU A 36 37.98 20.75 -31.51
CA LEU A 36 37.25 20.54 -32.76
C LEU A 36 38.18 20.12 -33.91
N GLN A 37 39.40 20.66 -33.95
CA GLN A 37 40.40 20.32 -34.96
C GLN A 37 40.90 18.87 -34.79
N ALA A 38 41.16 18.43 -33.55
CA ALA A 38 41.49 17.03 -33.26
C ALA A 38 40.35 16.06 -33.64
N LEU A 39 39.08 16.45 -33.42
CA LEU A 39 37.93 15.66 -33.85
C LEU A 39 37.80 15.60 -35.38
N GLN A 40 38.15 16.69 -36.07
CA GLN A 40 38.11 16.79 -37.53
C GLN A 40 39.24 15.97 -38.18
N GLU A 41 40.43 15.92 -37.57
CA GLU A 41 41.56 15.08 -38.00
C GLU A 41 41.26 13.59 -37.84
N ILE A 42 40.61 13.19 -36.75
CA ILE A 42 40.13 11.81 -36.54
C ILE A 42 39.06 11.44 -37.57
N GLN A 43 38.16 12.38 -37.88
CA GLN A 43 37.12 12.15 -38.88
C GLN A 43 37.69 12.03 -40.30
N GLN A 44 38.78 12.76 -40.61
CA GLN A 44 39.52 12.62 -41.87
C GLN A 44 40.32 11.32 -41.94
N ALA A 45 40.95 10.88 -40.85
CA ALA A 45 41.64 9.59 -40.78
C ALA A 45 40.68 8.41 -40.99
N ASN A 46 39.47 8.49 -40.44
CA ASN A 46 38.43 7.48 -40.64
C ASN A 46 37.85 7.50 -42.06
N LEU A 47 37.72 8.67 -42.71
CA LEU A 47 37.28 8.80 -44.11
C LEU A 47 38.30 8.22 -45.11
N GLN A 48 39.60 8.24 -44.79
CA GLN A 48 40.66 7.64 -45.60
C GLN A 48 40.65 6.10 -45.54
N SER A 49 39.97 5.49 -44.57
CA SER A 49 40.00 4.04 -44.35
C SER A 49 38.91 3.22 -45.06
N ASN A 50 37.87 3.83 -45.64
CA ASN A 50 36.89 3.11 -46.48
C ASN A 50 35.95 4.05 -47.27
N PRO A 51 36.11 4.24 -48.60
CA PRO A 51 35.41 5.28 -49.35
C PRO A 51 34.08 4.86 -50.03
N GLN A 52 33.48 3.69 -49.72
CA GLN A 52 32.21 3.30 -50.37
C GLN A 52 31.14 2.82 -49.39
N ASN A 53 30.14 3.67 -49.18
CA ASN A 53 28.86 3.30 -48.60
C ASN A 53 27.80 3.27 -49.73
N VAL A 54 27.43 2.07 -50.19
CA VAL A 54 26.19 1.83 -50.94
C VAL A 54 25.34 0.83 -50.16
N ARG A 55 24.30 1.38 -49.54
CA ARG A 55 22.93 0.85 -49.40
C ARG A 55 22.73 -0.62 -48.92
N VAL A 56 22.19 -0.72 -47.69
CA VAL A 56 21.07 -1.60 -47.21
C VAL A 56 21.36 -3.09 -46.93
N LYS A 57 21.24 -3.52 -45.65
CA LYS A 57 20.09 -4.25 -45.03
C LYS A 57 20.50 -4.72 -43.63
N LYS A 58 19.63 -4.55 -42.63
CA LYS A 58 19.78 -5.02 -41.25
C LYS A 58 20.23 -6.48 -41.22
N ARG A 59 21.41 -6.74 -40.64
CA ARG A 59 21.85 -8.09 -40.25
C ARG A 59 22.33 -8.01 -38.80
N GLY A 60 22.00 -9.05 -38.04
CA GLY A 60 22.29 -9.15 -36.61
C GLY A 60 23.72 -8.75 -36.28
N SER A 61 23.86 -7.90 -35.27
CA SER A 61 25.14 -7.46 -34.72
C SER A 61 25.89 -8.70 -34.24
N LYS A 62 26.92 -9.13 -34.98
CA LYS A 62 27.94 -10.03 -34.45
C LYS A 62 29.04 -9.18 -33.87
N ARG A 63 29.39 -9.43 -32.59
CA ARG A 63 30.57 -8.88 -31.92
C ARG A 63 31.81 -9.00 -32.81
N PRO A 64 32.76 -8.05 -32.76
CA PRO A 64 34.11 -8.30 -33.22
C PRO A 64 34.65 -9.51 -32.43
N ASN A 65 35.20 -10.50 -33.14
CA ASN A 65 35.63 -11.76 -32.56
C ASN A 65 36.94 -11.56 -31.79
N SER A 66 36.91 -11.41 -30.46
CA SER A 66 38.10 -11.44 -29.61
C SER A 66 38.32 -12.86 -29.05
N ARG A 67 38.87 -13.75 -29.86
CA ARG A 67 39.60 -14.94 -29.35
C ARG A 67 41.09 -14.64 -29.38
N VAL A 68 41.59 -14.22 -28.22
CA VAL A 68 43.03 -14.14 -27.91
C VAL A 68 43.61 -15.55 -27.87
N SER A 69 44.45 -15.89 -28.85
CA SER A 69 45.40 -17.01 -28.75
C SER A 69 46.74 -16.49 -28.22
N LYS A 70 47.14 -16.99 -27.06
CA LYS A 70 48.47 -16.80 -26.47
C LYS A 70 49.57 -17.39 -27.38
N ARG A 71 50.38 -16.53 -28.02
CA ARG A 71 51.86 -16.62 -28.14
C ARG A 71 52.39 -15.60 -29.15
N GLY A 72 53.38 -14.80 -28.74
CA GLY A 72 54.17 -13.94 -29.61
C GLY A 72 54.58 -12.64 -28.92
N THR A 73 55.88 -12.41 -28.79
CA THR A 73 56.59 -11.26 -28.20
C THR A 73 56.07 -9.88 -28.66
N PRO A 74 56.16 -8.82 -27.83
CA PRO A 74 55.62 -7.50 -28.15
C PRO A 74 56.54 -6.75 -29.12
N ALA A 75 56.01 -6.35 -30.27
CA ALA A 75 56.56 -5.26 -31.07
C ALA A 75 55.89 -3.94 -30.61
N PRO A 76 56.65 -2.85 -30.36
CA PRO A 76 56.08 -1.61 -29.87
C PRO A 76 55.47 -0.85 -31.06
N GLY A 77 54.14 -0.86 -31.17
CA GLY A 77 53.46 -0.10 -32.21
C GLY A 77 52.04 -0.55 -32.59
N SER A 78 51.44 -1.54 -31.92
CA SER A 78 50.04 -1.88 -32.17
C SER A 78 49.12 -0.90 -31.44
N GLY A 79 48.70 0.15 -32.14
CA GLY A 79 47.66 1.06 -31.67
C GLY A 79 46.42 0.26 -31.28
N GLU A 80 46.16 0.17 -29.98
CA GLU A 80 44.89 -0.34 -29.48
C GLU A 80 43.81 0.61 -29.99
N ASN A 81 42.85 0.10 -30.76
CA ASN A 81 41.72 0.90 -31.22
C ASN A 81 40.97 1.40 -29.97
N LEU A 82 41.08 2.70 -29.70
CA LEU A 82 40.42 3.34 -28.58
C LEU A 82 38.97 3.62 -28.96
N TYR A 83 38.05 3.13 -28.14
CA TYR A 83 36.62 3.33 -28.33
C TYR A 83 36.06 4.18 -27.18
N CYS A 84 34.77 4.48 -27.27
CA CYS A 84 33.98 5.13 -26.23
C CYS A 84 34.44 6.56 -25.87
N ILE A 85 33.62 7.24 -25.07
CA ILE A 85 33.95 8.56 -24.50
C ILE A 85 35.11 8.48 -23.49
N CYS A 86 35.34 7.31 -22.88
CA CYS A 86 36.41 7.10 -21.91
C CYS A 86 37.79 6.90 -22.56
N ARG A 87 37.85 6.80 -23.90
CA ARG A 87 39.07 6.58 -24.70
C ARG A 87 39.89 5.38 -24.22
N LYS A 88 39.20 4.30 -23.88
CA LYS A 88 39.79 3.00 -23.51
C LYS A 88 39.48 1.95 -24.58
N PRO A 89 40.32 0.92 -24.73
CA PRO A 89 40.03 -0.19 -25.63
C PRO A 89 38.81 -1.01 -25.16
N ASP A 90 38.39 -1.97 -25.99
CA ASP A 90 37.44 -3.01 -25.59
C ASP A 90 38.04 -3.85 -24.45
N ASP A 91 37.48 -3.70 -23.25
CA ASP A 91 37.88 -4.41 -22.04
C ASP A 91 37.08 -5.72 -21.86
N GLY A 92 36.30 -6.11 -22.86
CA GLY A 92 35.42 -7.29 -22.84
C GLY A 92 34.07 -7.04 -22.18
N THR A 93 33.81 -5.83 -21.67
CA THR A 93 32.50 -5.46 -21.14
C THR A 93 31.46 -5.29 -22.25
N TRP A 94 30.19 -5.20 -21.86
CA TRP A 94 29.11 -5.00 -22.83
C TRP A 94 29.24 -3.63 -23.50
N MET A 95 29.24 -3.62 -24.83
CA MET A 95 29.40 -2.42 -25.65
C MET A 95 28.23 -2.23 -26.61
N ILE A 96 27.97 -0.97 -26.96
CA ILE A 96 26.86 -0.53 -27.79
C ILE A 96 27.35 0.40 -28.90
N GLY A 97 26.89 0.17 -30.13
CA GLY A 97 27.24 0.97 -31.31
C GLY A 97 26.19 2.05 -31.59
N CYS A 98 26.62 3.27 -31.94
CA CYS A 98 25.73 4.38 -32.29
C CYS A 98 25.27 4.28 -33.75
N ASP A 99 23.96 4.28 -33.99
CA ASP A 99 23.36 4.13 -35.34
C ASP A 99 23.59 5.33 -36.28
N PHE A 100 24.22 6.40 -35.80
CA PHE A 100 24.38 7.67 -36.53
C PHE A 100 25.83 8.07 -36.79
N CYS A 101 26.79 7.44 -36.11
CA CYS A 101 28.22 7.71 -36.29
C CYS A 101 29.09 6.46 -36.25
N ASP A 102 28.47 5.28 -36.08
CA ASP A 102 29.11 3.96 -36.08
C ASP A 102 30.22 3.76 -35.02
N GLU A 103 30.36 4.70 -34.07
CA GLU A 103 31.25 4.59 -32.92
C GLU A 103 30.71 3.65 -31.83
N TRP A 104 31.62 2.98 -31.13
CA TRP A 104 31.31 2.00 -30.08
C TRP A 104 31.54 2.58 -28.68
N TYR A 105 30.68 2.21 -27.73
CA TYR A 105 30.71 2.73 -26.37
C TYR A 105 30.51 1.60 -25.36
N HIS A 106 31.21 1.62 -24.22
CA HIS A 106 30.85 0.73 -23.11
C HIS A 106 29.47 1.11 -22.56
N GLY A 107 28.63 0.13 -22.26
CA GLY A 107 27.30 0.41 -21.72
C GLY A 107 27.32 1.16 -20.41
N SER A 108 28.30 0.86 -19.54
CA SER A 108 28.52 1.58 -18.29
C SER A 108 28.82 3.07 -18.52
N CYS A 109 29.65 3.39 -19.53
CA CYS A 109 29.95 4.76 -19.91
C CYS A 109 28.75 5.49 -20.52
N MET A 110 27.77 4.74 -21.02
CA MET A 110 26.52 5.26 -21.56
C MET A 110 25.33 5.14 -20.60
N GLU A 111 25.56 4.66 -19.38
CA GLU A 111 24.52 4.38 -18.38
C GLU A 111 23.41 3.43 -18.87
N ILE A 112 23.74 2.55 -19.81
CA ILE A 112 22.83 1.53 -20.34
C ILE A 112 23.24 0.17 -19.77
N SER A 113 22.33 -0.43 -19.00
CA SER A 113 22.51 -1.79 -18.48
C SER A 113 22.25 -2.82 -19.58
N PRO A 114 23.05 -3.91 -19.65
CA PRO A 114 22.85 -5.00 -20.61
C PRO A 114 21.45 -5.63 -20.54
N GLN A 115 20.78 -5.56 -19.38
CA GLN A 115 19.43 -6.09 -19.19
C GLN A 115 18.35 -5.40 -20.06
N PHE A 116 18.66 -4.23 -20.62
CA PHE A 116 17.77 -3.47 -21.50
C PHE A 116 18.17 -3.56 -22.98
N GLU A 117 19.17 -4.36 -23.33
CA GLU A 117 19.66 -4.50 -24.71
C GLU A 117 18.52 -4.87 -25.68
N GLU A 118 17.66 -5.82 -25.31
CA GLU A 118 16.52 -6.24 -26.13
C GLU A 118 15.47 -5.15 -26.33
N LEU A 119 15.41 -4.15 -25.44
CA LEU A 119 14.50 -3.02 -25.58
C LEU A 119 15.03 -1.97 -26.56
N LEU A 120 16.30 -2.02 -26.94
CA LEU A 120 16.87 -0.93 -27.71
C LEU A 120 16.63 -1.13 -29.21
N ILE A 121 15.91 -0.19 -29.84
CA ILE A 121 15.65 -0.19 -31.28
C ILE A 121 16.77 0.53 -32.03
N LYS A 122 17.13 1.71 -31.51
CA LYS A 122 18.22 2.55 -32.03
C LYS A 122 18.93 3.24 -30.89
N PHE A 123 20.24 3.32 -30.96
CA PHE A 123 21.08 4.07 -30.06
C PHE A 123 21.63 5.33 -30.73
N ALA A 124 21.37 6.49 -30.11
CA ALA A 124 22.06 7.73 -30.44
C ALA A 124 23.02 8.09 -29.29
N CYS A 125 24.31 8.23 -29.59
CA CYS A 125 25.26 8.72 -28.60
C CYS A 125 25.02 10.22 -28.28
N PRO A 126 25.54 10.75 -27.15
CA PRO A 126 25.28 12.13 -26.73
C PRO A 126 25.71 13.17 -27.76
N ALA A 127 26.81 12.92 -28.47
CA ALA A 127 27.28 13.79 -29.56
C ALA A 127 26.27 13.84 -30.72
N CYS A 128 25.71 12.70 -31.12
CA CYS A 128 24.70 12.62 -32.17
C CYS A 128 23.36 13.23 -31.75
N ILE A 129 22.96 13.10 -30.49
CA ILE A 129 21.78 13.76 -29.93
C ILE A 129 21.98 15.28 -29.95
N LYS A 130 23.12 15.78 -29.44
CA LYS A 130 23.44 17.23 -29.42
C LYS A 130 23.53 17.82 -30.83
N ALA A 131 24.05 17.05 -31.79
CA ALA A 131 24.13 17.45 -33.19
C ALA A 131 22.80 17.31 -33.96
N GLY A 132 21.71 16.88 -33.32
CA GLY A 132 20.40 16.72 -33.96
C GLY A 132 20.33 15.60 -35.01
N LYS A 133 21.29 14.66 -35.02
CA LYS A 133 21.32 13.55 -35.99
C LYS A 133 20.21 12.51 -35.74
N GLY A 134 19.75 12.40 -34.50
CA GLY A 134 18.65 11.54 -34.10
C GLY A 134 18.59 11.32 -32.59
N MET A 135 17.66 10.47 -32.17
CA MET A 135 17.40 10.13 -30.76
C MET A 135 17.39 8.62 -30.56
N THR A 136 17.79 8.19 -29.37
CA THR A 136 17.68 6.81 -28.91
C THR A 136 16.22 6.36 -28.87
N GLN A 137 15.91 5.24 -29.53
CA GLN A 137 14.57 4.67 -29.62
C GLN A 137 14.48 3.36 -28.83
N TRP A 138 13.49 3.26 -27.96
CA TRP A 138 13.27 2.11 -27.08
C TRP A 138 11.92 1.42 -27.38
N GLN A 139 11.88 0.10 -27.24
CA GLN A 139 10.68 -0.71 -27.19
C GLN A 139 10.03 -0.60 -25.81
N ARG A 140 8.71 -0.79 -25.76
CA ARG A 140 7.99 -0.87 -24.48
C ARG A 140 8.36 -2.18 -23.79
N LYS A 141 8.70 -2.10 -22.50
CA LYS A 141 8.96 -3.28 -21.68
C LYS A 141 7.67 -3.94 -21.20
N CYS A 142 7.78 -5.23 -20.85
CA CYS A 142 6.73 -5.98 -20.16
C CYS A 142 6.27 -5.26 -18.88
N ARG A 143 4.96 -5.29 -18.63
CA ARG A 143 4.35 -4.72 -17.41
C ARG A 143 4.61 -5.52 -16.13
N LEU A 144 5.02 -6.79 -16.23
CA LEU A 144 5.32 -7.61 -15.06
C LEU A 144 6.56 -7.05 -14.34
N GLU A 145 6.43 -6.78 -13.04
CA GLU A 145 7.53 -6.29 -12.21
C GLU A 145 8.72 -7.26 -12.25
N GLY A 146 9.91 -6.72 -12.52
CA GLY A 146 11.15 -7.50 -12.70
C GLY A 146 11.41 -7.99 -14.12
N CYS A 147 10.47 -7.86 -15.07
CA CYS A 147 10.70 -8.24 -16.46
C CYS A 147 11.17 -7.07 -17.33
N ASN A 148 12.32 -7.23 -18.01
CA ASN A 148 12.89 -6.23 -18.92
C ASN A 148 12.76 -6.62 -20.40
N LYS A 149 12.01 -7.68 -20.72
CA LYS A 149 11.78 -8.11 -22.10
C LYS A 149 10.82 -7.17 -22.83
N PRO A 150 10.97 -7.00 -24.15
CA PRO A 150 10.04 -6.20 -24.94
C PRO A 150 8.65 -6.83 -25.02
N VAL A 151 7.63 -6.00 -25.19
CA VAL A 151 6.28 -6.48 -25.47
C VAL A 151 6.19 -7.12 -26.86
N PHE A 152 5.47 -8.24 -26.96
CA PHE A 152 5.23 -8.90 -28.24
C PHE A 152 3.98 -8.33 -28.93
N ARG A 153 3.86 -8.59 -30.24
CA ARG A 153 2.63 -8.37 -31.00
C ARG A 153 1.92 -9.71 -31.15
N ASP A 154 0.62 -9.71 -30.89
CA ASP A 154 -0.19 -10.91 -31.11
C ASP A 154 -0.42 -11.18 -32.61
N ASP A 155 -1.11 -12.28 -32.92
CA ASP A 155 -1.42 -12.70 -34.29
C ASP A 155 -2.27 -11.67 -35.04
N SER A 156 -2.97 -10.79 -34.32
CA SER A 156 -3.75 -9.68 -34.90
C SER A 156 -2.90 -8.43 -35.19
N GLY A 157 -1.62 -8.45 -34.82
CA GLY A 157 -0.68 -7.34 -34.97
C GLY A 157 -0.79 -6.28 -33.85
N ALA A 158 -1.66 -6.49 -32.87
CA ALA A 158 -1.87 -5.58 -31.76
C ALA A 158 -0.70 -5.65 -30.76
N VAL A 159 -0.30 -4.49 -30.23
CA VAL A 159 0.78 -4.41 -29.23
C VAL A 159 0.25 -4.85 -27.88
N THR A 160 0.77 -5.95 -27.36
CA THR A 160 0.37 -6.46 -26.05
C THR A 160 1.05 -5.67 -24.92
N LYS A 161 0.63 -5.92 -23.67
CA LYS A 161 1.23 -5.30 -22.47
C LYS A 161 2.34 -6.15 -21.84
N TYR A 162 2.53 -7.37 -22.32
CA TYR A 162 3.42 -8.36 -21.72
C TYR A 162 4.37 -8.91 -22.78
N CYS A 163 5.47 -9.55 -22.38
CA CYS A 163 6.38 -10.18 -23.34
C CYS A 163 5.91 -11.58 -23.78
N SER A 164 4.97 -12.17 -23.03
CA SER A 164 4.33 -13.44 -23.37
C SER A 164 2.95 -13.56 -22.68
N PRO A 165 2.09 -14.49 -23.11
CA PRO A 165 0.82 -14.79 -22.44
C PRO A 165 1.00 -15.19 -20.97
N GLU A 166 2.04 -15.98 -20.66
CA GLU A 166 2.32 -16.48 -19.32
C GLU A 166 2.61 -15.33 -18.34
N HIS A 167 3.39 -14.33 -18.77
CA HIS A 167 3.66 -13.13 -17.98
C HIS A 167 2.40 -12.30 -17.73
N GLY A 168 1.42 -12.35 -18.65
CA GLY A 168 0.11 -11.73 -18.45
C GLY A 168 -0.67 -12.43 -17.34
N VAL A 169 -0.69 -13.76 -17.35
CA VAL A 169 -1.36 -14.57 -16.32
C VAL A 169 -0.73 -14.34 -14.95
N GLU A 170 0.60 -14.39 -14.86
CA GLU A 170 1.34 -14.19 -13.60
C GLU A 170 1.08 -12.80 -13.00
N PHE A 171 1.02 -11.76 -13.84
CA PHE A 171 0.68 -10.41 -13.38
C PHE A 171 -0.69 -10.38 -12.70
N PHE A 172 -1.70 -11.00 -13.31
CA PHE A 172 -3.05 -11.05 -12.74
C PHE A 172 -3.14 -11.96 -11.51
N GLN A 173 -2.40 -13.06 -11.44
CA GLN A 173 -2.31 -13.89 -10.24
C GLN A 173 -1.78 -13.10 -9.04
N ARG A 174 -0.64 -12.40 -9.21
CA ARG A 174 -0.08 -11.52 -8.16
C ARG A 174 -1.04 -10.41 -7.76
N LEU A 175 -1.80 -9.87 -8.71
CA LEU A 175 -2.81 -8.85 -8.45
C LEU A 175 -3.95 -9.38 -7.57
N LEU A 176 -4.38 -10.63 -7.77
CA LEU A 176 -5.43 -11.29 -6.99
C LEU A 176 -4.94 -11.71 -5.59
N GLU A 177 -3.69 -12.16 -5.47
CA GLU A 177 -3.09 -12.59 -4.20
C GLU A 177 -2.83 -11.42 -3.23
N GLY A 178 -2.62 -10.21 -3.78
CA GLY A 178 -2.47 -8.99 -2.99
C GLY A 178 -3.79 -8.57 -2.35
N ARG A 179 -4.08 -9.05 -1.13
CA ARG A 179 -5.30 -8.74 -0.32
C ARG A 179 -5.64 -7.24 -0.14
N HIS A 180 -4.75 -6.32 -0.51
CA HIS A 180 -4.98 -4.87 -0.42
C HIS A 180 -5.23 -4.16 -1.77
N ALA A 181 -5.12 -4.86 -2.92
CA ALA A 181 -5.27 -4.23 -4.24
C ALA A 181 -6.69 -4.34 -4.84
N LEU A 182 -7.51 -5.29 -4.37
CA LEU A 182 -8.87 -5.51 -4.87
C LEU A 182 -9.87 -4.41 -4.47
N GLY A 183 -9.57 -3.64 -3.42
CA GLY A 183 -10.46 -2.59 -2.92
C GLY A 183 -10.58 -1.35 -3.82
N TYR A 184 -9.61 -1.10 -4.73
CA TYR A 184 -9.56 0.18 -5.46
C TYR A 184 -9.70 0.07 -6.98
N VAL A 185 -9.51 -1.10 -7.60
CA VAL A 185 -9.39 -1.17 -9.07
C VAL A 185 -10.57 -1.83 -9.79
N VAL A 186 -11.38 -2.67 -9.12
CA VAL A 186 -12.36 -3.50 -9.85
C VAL A 186 -13.80 -3.37 -9.35
N GLY A 187 -14.08 -2.85 -8.16
CA GLY A 187 -15.47 -2.69 -7.68
C GLY A 187 -16.28 -4.00 -7.64
N VAL A 188 -15.61 -5.15 -7.72
CA VAL A 188 -16.17 -6.50 -7.67
C VAL A 188 -15.60 -7.15 -6.41
N ASP A 189 -16.48 -7.52 -5.49
CA ASP A 189 -16.11 -8.26 -4.29
C ASP A 189 -15.62 -9.68 -4.63
N GLU A 190 -14.81 -10.26 -3.74
CA GLU A 190 -14.20 -11.59 -3.93
C GLU A 190 -15.26 -12.69 -4.18
N PHE A 191 -16.43 -12.57 -3.55
CA PHE A 191 -17.53 -13.51 -3.67
C PHE A 191 -18.17 -13.50 -5.07
N ARG A 192 -18.41 -12.31 -5.64
CA ARG A 192 -18.89 -12.14 -7.03
C ARG A 192 -17.87 -12.63 -8.03
N LEU A 193 -16.58 -12.40 -7.78
CA LEU A 193 -15.51 -12.89 -8.65
C LEU A 193 -15.48 -14.42 -8.68
N LYS A 194 -15.67 -15.07 -7.52
CA LYS A 194 -15.77 -16.53 -7.43
C LYS A 194 -16.99 -17.08 -8.19
N GLN A 195 -18.17 -16.47 -8.03
CA GLN A 195 -19.35 -16.87 -8.78
C GLN A 195 -19.19 -16.71 -10.31
N LEU A 196 -18.48 -15.67 -10.75
CA LEU A 196 -18.17 -15.47 -12.16
C LEU A 196 -17.21 -16.54 -12.67
N ALA A 197 -16.16 -16.85 -11.90
CA ALA A 197 -15.21 -17.91 -12.24
C ALA A 197 -15.87 -19.30 -12.30
N ASP A 198 -16.81 -19.59 -11.40
CA ASP A 198 -17.54 -20.87 -11.40
C ASP A 198 -18.44 -21.04 -12.64
N LYS A 199 -18.92 -19.93 -13.22
CA LYS A 199 -19.80 -19.94 -14.40
C LYS A 199 -19.05 -19.85 -15.73
N VAL A 200 -17.79 -19.43 -15.72
CA VAL A 200 -17.03 -19.08 -16.92
C VAL A 200 -15.72 -19.84 -16.95
N ASN A 201 -15.60 -20.78 -17.87
CA ASN A 201 -14.42 -21.61 -18.01
C ASN A 201 -13.51 -21.16 -19.17
N THR A 202 -14.01 -20.35 -20.11
CA THR A 202 -13.24 -19.86 -21.26
C THR A 202 -13.32 -18.34 -21.42
N VAL A 203 -12.33 -17.76 -22.10
CA VAL A 203 -12.27 -16.33 -22.41
C VAL A 203 -13.43 -15.90 -23.30
N ASP A 204 -13.87 -16.78 -24.21
CA ASP A 204 -14.97 -16.48 -25.12
C ASP A 204 -16.33 -16.55 -24.41
N ASP A 205 -16.50 -17.45 -23.43
CA ASP A 205 -17.67 -17.45 -22.53
C ASP A 205 -17.74 -16.13 -21.74
N LEU A 206 -16.60 -15.63 -21.24
CA LEU A 206 -16.53 -14.35 -20.51
C LEU A 206 -16.97 -13.18 -21.40
N LYS A 207 -16.48 -13.15 -22.65
CA LYS A 207 -16.83 -12.11 -23.62
C LYS A 207 -18.31 -12.22 -24.00
N ALA A 208 -18.83 -13.43 -24.19
CA ALA A 208 -20.22 -13.68 -24.53
C ALA A 208 -21.18 -13.18 -23.42
N MET A 209 -20.82 -13.37 -22.15
CA MET A 209 -21.60 -12.81 -21.02
C MET A 209 -21.71 -11.29 -21.04
N GLY A 210 -20.75 -10.58 -21.65
CA GLY A 210 -20.78 -9.12 -21.79
C GLY A 210 -21.48 -8.62 -23.06
N GLN A 211 -21.79 -9.51 -24.01
CA GLN A 211 -22.41 -9.15 -25.30
C GLN A 211 -23.93 -8.99 -25.21
N SER A 212 -24.55 -9.67 -24.26
CA SER A 212 -25.94 -9.45 -23.89
C SER A 212 -26.01 -9.11 -22.42
N LEU A 213 -26.76 -8.06 -22.07
CA LEU A 213 -27.20 -7.91 -20.69
C LEU A 213 -27.97 -9.19 -20.36
N PRO A 214 -27.65 -9.91 -19.26
CA PRO A 214 -28.43 -11.06 -18.87
C PRO A 214 -29.89 -10.61 -18.80
N ALA A 215 -30.77 -11.34 -19.49
CA ALA A 215 -32.20 -11.12 -19.34
C ALA A 215 -32.48 -11.06 -17.84
N ARG A 216 -33.16 -9.99 -17.39
CA ARG A 216 -33.59 -9.86 -16.00
C ARG A 216 -34.17 -11.23 -15.63
N PRO A 217 -33.58 -11.94 -14.65
CA PRO A 217 -34.12 -13.24 -14.25
C PRO A 217 -35.61 -13.03 -14.04
N GLU A 218 -36.46 -13.92 -14.56
CA GLU A 218 -37.88 -13.88 -14.24
C GLU A 218 -37.99 -14.02 -12.73
N VAL A 219 -38.09 -12.87 -12.06
CA VAL A 219 -38.07 -12.78 -10.61
C VAL A 219 -39.42 -13.29 -10.16
N ASN A 220 -39.40 -14.47 -9.55
CA ASN A 220 -40.53 -14.93 -8.77
C ASN A 220 -40.55 -14.05 -7.49
N ASP A 221 -41.14 -12.85 -7.60
CA ASP A 221 -41.15 -11.76 -6.59
C ASP A 221 -41.61 -12.22 -5.19
N SER A 222 -42.34 -13.34 -5.12
CA SER A 222 -42.83 -13.94 -3.89
C SER A 222 -41.72 -14.58 -3.03
N ASN A 223 -40.68 -15.14 -3.63
CA ASN A 223 -39.64 -15.89 -2.90
C ASN A 223 -38.53 -14.97 -2.38
N ASP A 224 -38.08 -13.99 -3.18
CA ASP A 224 -37.02 -13.05 -2.79
C ASP A 224 -37.45 -12.09 -1.67
N ASN A 225 -38.70 -11.62 -1.66
CA ASN A 225 -39.24 -10.81 -0.56
C ASN A 225 -39.24 -11.57 0.78
N ASN A 226 -39.50 -12.89 0.75
CA ASN A 226 -39.45 -13.73 1.93
C ASN A 226 -38.01 -13.95 2.43
N THR A 227 -37.04 -14.00 1.52
CA THR A 227 -35.62 -14.21 1.86
C THR A 227 -35.02 -12.94 2.47
N ASN A 228 -35.27 -11.78 1.85
CA ASN A 228 -34.90 -10.47 2.39
C ASN A 228 -35.55 -10.19 3.76
N LYS A 229 -36.83 -10.58 3.93
CA LYS A 229 -37.51 -10.47 5.23
C LYS A 229 -36.85 -11.34 6.30
N LYS A 230 -36.48 -12.57 5.98
CA LYS A 230 -35.76 -13.46 6.91
C LYS A 230 -34.37 -12.94 7.28
N GLU A 231 -33.66 -12.32 6.34
CA GLU A 231 -32.35 -11.70 6.60
C GLU A 231 -32.48 -10.46 7.49
N LEU A 232 -33.48 -9.61 7.23
CA LEU A 232 -33.82 -8.48 8.08
C LEU A 232 -34.21 -8.92 9.50
N GLU A 233 -35.00 -9.98 9.64
CA GLU A 233 -35.33 -10.56 10.95
C GLU A 233 -34.09 -11.09 11.69
N LYS A 234 -33.15 -11.73 10.98
CA LYS A 234 -31.88 -12.18 11.57
C LYS A 234 -31.04 -11.01 12.05
N TYR A 235 -30.92 -9.96 11.23
CA TYR A 235 -30.21 -8.74 11.58
C TYR A 235 -30.83 -8.08 12.83
N ASN A 236 -32.15 -7.89 12.84
CA ASN A 236 -32.84 -7.29 13.98
C ASN A 236 -32.65 -8.10 15.26
N LYS A 237 -32.72 -9.43 15.19
CA LYS A 237 -32.43 -10.31 16.35
C LYS A 237 -30.99 -10.19 16.85
N GLN A 238 -30.02 -10.06 15.94
CA GLN A 238 -28.63 -9.86 16.32
C GLN A 238 -28.41 -8.49 16.96
N LYS A 239 -28.98 -7.44 16.38
CA LYS A 239 -28.94 -6.07 16.92
C LYS A 239 -29.57 -6.01 18.31
N GLU A 240 -30.77 -6.55 18.48
CA GLU A 240 -31.47 -6.61 19.77
C GLU A 240 -30.64 -7.34 20.84
N ARG A 241 -29.96 -8.45 20.48
CA ARG A 241 -29.09 -9.18 21.40
C ARG A 241 -27.92 -8.31 21.90
N ILE A 242 -27.28 -7.56 21.01
CA ILE A 242 -26.12 -6.72 21.37
C ILE A 242 -26.58 -5.46 22.12
N GLU A 243 -27.72 -4.89 21.76
CA GLU A 243 -28.32 -3.77 22.49
C GLU A 243 -28.72 -4.18 23.91
N SER A 244 -29.25 -5.39 24.10
CA SER A 244 -29.54 -5.96 25.42
C SER A 244 -28.27 -6.13 26.26
N GLU A 245 -27.19 -6.66 25.66
CA GLU A 245 -25.86 -6.78 26.30
C GLU A 245 -25.33 -5.39 26.69
N ARG A 246 -25.41 -4.41 25.79
CA ARG A 246 -25.01 -3.02 26.02
C ARG A 246 -25.80 -2.37 27.16
N ALA A 247 -27.10 -2.61 27.23
CA ALA A 247 -27.96 -2.09 28.29
C ALA A 247 -27.58 -2.66 29.66
N GLU A 248 -27.21 -3.95 29.73
CA GLU A 248 -26.73 -4.60 30.95
C GLU A 248 -25.42 -3.99 31.46
N TRP A 249 -24.45 -3.77 30.57
CA TRP A 249 -23.19 -3.11 30.93
C TRP A 249 -23.37 -1.63 31.31
N THR A 250 -24.31 -0.94 30.67
CA THR A 250 -24.68 0.44 31.03
C THR A 250 -25.24 0.49 32.45
N LEU A 251 -26.10 -0.48 32.80
CA LEU A 251 -26.68 -0.62 34.12
C LEU A 251 -25.58 -0.89 35.18
N ARG A 252 -24.63 -1.78 34.87
CA ARG A 252 -23.48 -2.08 35.73
C ARG A 252 -22.61 -0.85 35.97
N LEU A 253 -22.34 -0.04 34.95
CA LEU A 253 -21.60 1.21 35.08
C LEU A 253 -22.34 2.23 35.97
N ARG A 254 -23.67 2.30 35.86
CA ARG A 254 -24.50 3.15 36.72
C ARG A 254 -24.46 2.68 38.17
N TYR A 255 -24.56 1.37 38.41
CA TYR A 255 -24.41 0.80 39.76
C TYR A 255 -23.03 1.05 40.36
N LEU A 256 -21.94 0.91 39.58
CA LEU A 256 -20.58 1.21 40.03
C LEU A 256 -20.42 2.66 40.54
N LYS A 257 -21.10 3.62 39.91
CA LYS A 257 -21.13 5.02 40.37
C LYS A 257 -21.79 5.13 41.76
N LEU A 258 -22.97 4.53 41.92
CA LEU A 258 -23.68 4.51 43.20
C LEU A 258 -22.92 3.75 44.29
N ALA A 259 -22.26 2.64 43.96
CA ALA A 259 -21.44 1.87 44.90
C ALA A 259 -20.22 2.66 45.39
N LYS A 260 -19.61 3.47 44.52
CA LYS A 260 -18.53 4.40 44.88
C LYS A 260 -19.02 5.49 45.82
N GLU A 261 -20.20 6.06 45.56
CA GLU A 261 -20.82 7.07 46.43
C GLU A 261 -21.20 6.48 47.79
N ARG A 262 -21.79 5.28 47.81
CA ARG A 262 -22.08 4.49 49.01
C ARG A 262 -20.83 4.25 49.84
N THR A 263 -19.73 3.84 49.20
CA THR A 263 -18.43 3.61 49.86
C THR A 263 -17.93 4.87 50.55
N LYS A 264 -18.00 6.02 49.87
CA LYS A 264 -17.55 7.30 50.41
C LYS A 264 -18.39 7.70 51.64
N ARG A 265 -19.71 7.61 51.55
CA ARG A 265 -20.62 7.93 52.66
C ARG A 265 -20.36 7.04 53.87
N VAL A 266 -20.27 5.72 53.68
CA VAL A 266 -20.02 4.79 54.78
C VAL A 266 -18.63 5.00 55.41
N SER A 267 -17.61 5.35 54.62
CA SER A 267 -16.29 5.73 55.14
C SER A 267 -16.37 6.98 56.06
N GLU A 268 -17.17 7.98 55.69
CA GLU A 268 -17.37 9.21 56.48
C GLU A 268 -18.17 8.95 57.76
N GLU A 269 -19.22 8.12 57.70
CA GLU A 269 -19.99 7.69 58.87
C GLU A 269 -19.09 6.94 59.88
N LEU A 270 -18.29 5.97 59.41
CA LEU A 270 -17.38 5.20 60.26
C LEU A 270 -16.27 6.06 60.88
N ALA A 271 -15.75 7.04 60.13
CA ALA A 271 -14.76 7.98 60.66
C ALA A 271 -15.34 8.84 61.78
N SER A 272 -16.61 9.23 61.67
CA SER A 272 -17.33 10.01 62.67
C SER A 272 -17.61 9.19 63.94
N GLU A 273 -18.03 7.93 63.80
CA GLU A 273 -18.27 7.00 64.92
C GLU A 273 -16.99 6.69 65.70
N LEU A 274 -15.85 6.54 65.02
CA LEU A 274 -14.58 6.14 65.62
C LEU A 274 -13.69 7.32 66.05
N GLY A 275 -14.16 8.57 65.90
CA GLY A 275 -13.45 9.79 66.32
C GLY A 275 -12.04 9.92 65.75
N THR A 276 -11.73 9.25 64.63
CA THR A 276 -10.38 9.17 64.04
C THR A 276 -10.36 9.77 62.64
N LYS A 277 -9.18 10.26 62.21
CA LYS A 277 -8.99 10.77 60.85
C LYS A 277 -9.42 9.69 59.83
N ARG A 278 -10.22 10.09 58.82
CA ARG A 278 -10.86 9.27 57.77
C ARG A 278 -10.17 7.91 57.53
N LYS A 279 -10.86 6.82 57.86
CA LYS A 279 -10.45 5.46 57.48
C LYS A 279 -11.06 5.14 56.13
N ASP A 280 -10.22 5.08 55.09
CA ASP A 280 -10.64 4.62 53.76
C ASP A 280 -10.97 3.12 53.83
N ILE A 281 -12.25 2.79 53.72
CA ILE A 281 -12.69 1.40 53.60
C ILE A 281 -12.56 0.91 52.15
N CYS A 282 -12.47 -0.40 51.99
CA CYS A 282 -12.44 -1.07 50.70
C CYS A 282 -13.71 -0.77 49.88
N GLY A 283 -14.89 -0.97 50.49
CA GLY A 283 -16.18 -0.62 49.91
C GLY A 283 -16.62 -1.49 48.74
N MET A 284 -15.95 -2.62 48.47
CA MET A 284 -16.44 -3.57 47.47
C MET A 284 -17.83 -4.06 47.87
N ASP A 285 -18.79 -3.93 46.96
CA ASP A 285 -20.16 -4.38 47.14
C ASP A 285 -20.32 -5.80 46.58
N ASN A 286 -20.90 -6.71 47.36
CA ASN A 286 -21.14 -8.09 46.93
C ASN A 286 -21.99 -8.18 45.66
N ALA A 287 -22.87 -7.21 45.38
CA ALA A 287 -23.67 -7.19 44.16
C ALA A 287 -22.82 -7.02 42.88
N LEU A 288 -21.55 -6.61 43.01
CA LEU A 288 -20.61 -6.47 41.91
C LEU A 288 -19.80 -7.74 41.64
N LEU A 289 -19.86 -8.75 42.51
CA LEU A 289 -19.23 -10.04 42.28
C LEU A 289 -19.88 -10.73 41.06
N GLU A 290 -19.04 -11.33 40.22
CA GLU A 290 -19.40 -11.95 38.95
C GLU A 290 -20.56 -12.93 39.15
N GLN A 291 -21.76 -12.55 38.71
CA GLN A 291 -22.96 -13.35 38.37
C GLN A 291 -24.29 -12.80 38.88
N ASP A 292 -24.33 -11.79 39.76
CA ASP A 292 -25.61 -11.23 40.23
C ASP A 292 -26.06 -9.96 39.51
N ASN A 293 -25.99 -9.98 38.17
CA ASN A 293 -26.62 -8.95 37.35
C ASN A 293 -28.14 -8.86 37.63
N ALA A 294 -28.75 -9.90 38.20
CA ALA A 294 -30.14 -9.88 38.64
C ALA A 294 -30.38 -8.92 39.82
N THR A 295 -29.45 -8.83 40.77
CA THR A 295 -29.53 -7.85 41.86
C THR A 295 -29.32 -6.44 41.34
N ILE A 296 -28.35 -6.21 40.44
CA ILE A 296 -28.19 -4.89 39.79
C ILE A 296 -29.46 -4.49 39.04
N LYS A 297 -30.09 -5.42 38.30
CA LYS A 297 -31.36 -5.22 37.57
C LYS A 297 -32.55 -4.90 38.46
N ARG A 298 -32.63 -5.47 39.66
CA ARG A 298 -33.71 -5.20 40.63
C ARG A 298 -33.49 -3.92 41.43
N THR A 299 -32.27 -3.39 41.45
CA THR A 299 -31.93 -2.22 42.24
C THR A 299 -32.46 -0.95 41.58
N ASN A 300 -33.12 -0.09 42.36
CA ASN A 300 -33.51 1.24 41.88
C ASN A 300 -32.26 2.14 41.77
N LEU A 301 -31.75 2.32 40.55
CA LEU A 301 -30.56 3.14 40.30
C LEU A 301 -30.84 4.64 40.23
N ASP A 302 -32.10 5.06 40.37
CA ASP A 302 -32.49 6.46 40.51
C ASP A 302 -32.43 6.94 41.97
N ALA A 303 -32.17 6.03 42.92
CA ALA A 303 -32.06 6.32 44.35
C ALA A 303 -30.67 5.94 44.91
N GLU A 304 -30.36 6.46 46.09
CA GLU A 304 -29.14 6.09 46.82
C GLU A 304 -29.20 4.65 47.33
N LEU A 305 -28.06 3.95 47.30
CA LEU A 305 -27.96 2.60 47.86
C LEU A 305 -28.00 2.64 49.41
N PRO A 306 -28.98 2.00 50.06
CA PRO A 306 -29.17 2.13 51.50
C PRO A 306 -28.17 1.31 52.32
N GLY A 307 -27.93 1.75 53.56
CA GLY A 307 -27.23 0.98 54.59
C GLY A 307 -25.76 0.61 54.28
N ARG A 308 -25.23 -0.32 55.08
CA ARG A 308 -23.85 -0.84 55.01
C ARG A 308 -23.78 -2.33 54.61
N GLU A 309 -24.93 -2.96 54.38
CA GLU A 309 -25.03 -4.40 54.11
C GLU A 309 -24.35 -4.78 52.78
N GLY A 310 -23.58 -5.86 52.79
CA GLY A 310 -22.88 -6.36 51.60
C GLY A 310 -21.62 -5.60 51.21
N LEU A 311 -21.19 -4.60 51.99
CA LEU A 311 -19.93 -3.86 51.77
C LEU A 311 -18.75 -4.51 52.48
N CYS A 312 -17.60 -4.53 51.80
CA CYS A 312 -16.32 -4.83 52.43
C CYS A 312 -15.83 -3.65 53.28
N LEU A 313 -15.86 -3.80 54.61
CA LEU A 313 -15.47 -2.76 55.57
C LEU A 313 -13.98 -2.80 55.95
N GLU A 314 -13.17 -3.66 55.33
CA GLU A 314 -11.73 -3.70 55.59
C GLU A 314 -11.03 -2.40 55.15
N ASP A 315 -9.90 -2.08 55.77
CA ASP A 315 -9.05 -0.97 55.34
C ASP A 315 -8.65 -1.17 53.87
N LYS A 316 -8.84 -0.13 53.04
CA LYS A 316 -8.57 -0.16 51.60
C LYS A 316 -7.15 -0.63 51.26
N ARG A 317 -6.17 -0.31 52.10
CA ARG A 317 -4.76 -0.71 51.91
C ARG A 317 -4.45 -2.14 52.35
N LYS A 318 -5.28 -2.73 53.21
CA LYS A 318 -5.11 -4.08 53.76
C LYS A 318 -5.98 -5.12 53.04
N CYS A 319 -7.02 -4.68 52.34
CA CYS A 319 -7.89 -5.57 51.58
C CYS A 319 -7.20 -6.07 50.30
N PHE A 320 -6.66 -7.28 50.33
CA PHE A 320 -6.02 -7.91 49.17
C PHE A 320 -7.02 -8.48 48.16
N LYS A 321 -8.19 -8.92 48.62
CA LYS A 321 -9.20 -9.58 47.78
C LYS A 321 -9.83 -8.65 46.73
N HIS A 322 -9.98 -7.37 47.06
CA HIS A 322 -10.68 -6.40 46.22
C HIS A 322 -9.79 -5.17 45.93
N ARG A 323 -8.49 -5.40 45.72
CA ARG A 323 -7.57 -4.29 45.46
C ARG A 323 -7.95 -3.58 44.16
N ASP A 324 -8.13 -2.25 44.24
CA ASP A 324 -8.46 -1.40 43.09
C ASP A 324 -9.71 -1.83 42.30
N TRP A 325 -10.65 -2.54 42.95
CA TRP A 325 -11.85 -3.10 42.32
C TRP A 325 -12.66 -2.08 41.50
N ILE A 326 -12.78 -0.82 41.99
CA ILE A 326 -13.48 0.25 41.27
C ILE A 326 -12.86 0.48 39.89
N LYS A 327 -11.52 0.58 39.83
CA LYS A 327 -10.81 0.85 38.57
C LYS A 327 -10.94 -0.33 37.62
N MET A 328 -10.75 -1.55 38.14
CA MET A 328 -10.83 -2.78 37.33
C MET A 328 -12.23 -2.96 36.75
N LEU A 329 -13.29 -2.91 37.57
CA LEU A 329 -14.66 -3.13 37.10
C LEU A 329 -15.19 -1.98 36.23
N THR A 330 -14.76 -0.74 36.48
CA THR A 330 -15.12 0.39 35.60
C THR A 330 -14.49 0.21 34.22
N ALA A 331 -13.19 -0.12 34.17
CA ALA A 331 -12.49 -0.36 32.91
C ALA A 331 -13.06 -1.56 32.15
N GLU A 332 -13.43 -2.64 32.85
CA GLU A 332 -14.12 -3.79 32.27
C GLU A 332 -15.46 -3.38 31.64
N ALA A 333 -16.31 -2.67 32.38
CA ALA A 333 -17.60 -2.22 31.87
C ALA A 333 -17.47 -1.28 30.67
N GLU A 334 -16.52 -0.34 30.70
CA GLU A 334 -16.22 0.56 29.58
C GLU A 334 -15.72 -0.20 28.34
N LEU A 335 -14.85 -1.19 28.52
CA LEU A 335 -14.37 -2.05 27.44
C LEU A 335 -15.53 -2.82 26.79
N HIS A 336 -16.41 -3.42 27.60
CA HIS A 336 -17.58 -4.13 27.07
C HIS A 336 -18.53 -3.22 26.30
N LEU A 337 -18.78 -2.00 26.78
CA LEU A 337 -19.57 -1.01 26.04
C LEU A 337 -18.94 -0.65 24.69
N GLN A 338 -17.62 -0.44 24.65
CA GLN A 338 -16.89 -0.19 23.39
C GLN A 338 -16.99 -1.38 22.43
N LEU A 339 -16.88 -2.61 22.93
CA LEU A 339 -17.03 -3.81 22.11
C LEU A 339 -18.46 -3.94 21.55
N CYS A 340 -19.48 -3.63 22.34
CA CYS A 340 -20.87 -3.58 21.88
C CYS A 340 -21.05 -2.51 20.79
N ASP A 341 -20.56 -1.29 21.00
CA ASP A 341 -20.67 -0.18 20.04
C ASP A 341 -19.98 -0.54 18.71
N ASN A 342 -18.78 -1.13 18.76
CA ASN A 342 -18.07 -1.59 17.57
C ASN A 342 -18.84 -2.68 16.81
N ARG A 343 -19.44 -3.65 17.52
CA ARG A 343 -20.23 -4.71 16.90
C ARG A 343 -21.52 -4.18 16.29
N ILE A 344 -22.18 -3.19 16.92
CA ILE A 344 -23.35 -2.51 16.36
C ILE A 344 -22.96 -1.77 15.07
N ALA A 345 -21.85 -1.03 15.08
CA ALA A 345 -21.38 -0.30 13.89
C ALA A 345 -21.03 -1.23 12.73
N GLN A 346 -20.40 -2.39 13.00
CA GLN A 346 -20.13 -3.42 11.99
C GLN A 346 -21.44 -3.96 11.38
N LEU A 347 -22.39 -4.34 12.23
CA LEU A 347 -23.70 -4.83 11.80
C LEU A 347 -24.45 -3.77 10.95
N GLU A 348 -24.46 -2.52 11.37
CA GLU A 348 -25.10 -1.42 10.62
C GLU A 348 -24.41 -1.19 9.26
N GLY A 349 -23.09 -1.35 9.19
CA GLY A 349 -22.33 -1.35 7.94
C GLY A 349 -22.80 -2.45 6.99
N ASP A 350 -22.83 -3.70 7.46
CA ASP A 350 -23.30 -4.85 6.67
C ASP A 350 -24.75 -4.66 6.19
N TYR A 351 -25.62 -4.14 7.05
CA TYR A 351 -27.02 -3.87 6.73
C TYR A 351 -27.19 -2.77 5.70
N SER A 352 -26.43 -1.67 5.81
CA SER A 352 -26.45 -0.59 4.80
C SER A 352 -26.00 -1.09 3.41
N GLY A 353 -25.07 -2.05 3.37
CA GLY A 353 -24.68 -2.74 2.15
C GLY A 353 -25.84 -3.53 1.52
N ILE A 354 -26.59 -4.26 2.35
CA ILE A 354 -27.77 -5.03 1.92
C ILE A 354 -28.89 -4.10 1.43
N GLN A 355 -29.17 -3.01 2.16
CA GLN A 355 -30.20 -2.03 1.76
C GLN A 355 -29.84 -1.32 0.45
N ASN A 356 -28.59 -0.86 0.30
CA ASN A 356 -28.15 -0.22 -0.94
C ASN A 356 -28.23 -1.19 -2.13
N TYR A 357 -27.91 -2.47 -1.94
CA TYR A 357 -28.09 -3.49 -2.97
C TYR A 357 -29.56 -3.64 -3.38
N ASN A 358 -30.47 -3.67 -2.40
CA ASN A 358 -31.91 -3.77 -2.63
C ASN A 358 -32.50 -2.52 -3.29
N ASP A 359 -32.05 -1.32 -2.91
CA ASP A 359 -32.52 -0.06 -3.48
C ASP A 359 -32.04 0.13 -4.93
N VAL A 360 -30.79 -0.23 -5.22
CA VAL A 360 -30.26 -0.26 -6.60
C VAL A 360 -31.07 -1.25 -7.46
N ARG A 361 -31.38 -2.42 -6.91
CA ARG A 361 -32.25 -3.42 -7.56
C ARG A 361 -33.67 -2.90 -7.79
N ALA A 362 -34.28 -2.22 -6.80
CA ALA A 362 -35.63 -1.67 -6.90
C ALA A 362 -35.75 -0.55 -7.96
N ARG A 363 -34.74 0.33 -8.03
CA ARG A 363 -34.68 1.39 -9.05
C ARG A 363 -34.49 0.83 -10.46
N ALA A 364 -33.69 -0.23 -10.60
CA ALA A 364 -33.54 -0.95 -11.86
C ALA A 364 -34.85 -1.61 -12.30
N SER A 365 -35.69 -2.08 -11.35
CA SER A 365 -36.98 -2.67 -11.66
C SER A 365 -38.10 -1.70 -12.03
N ALA A 366 -38.00 -0.43 -11.64
CA ALA A 366 -39.00 0.61 -11.91
C ALA A 366 -38.73 1.39 -13.22
N SER A 367 -37.59 1.15 -13.87
CA SER A 367 -37.18 1.82 -15.12
C SER A 367 -37.45 0.98 -16.39
N THR A 368 -38.11 -0.16 -16.23
CA THR A 368 -38.70 -1.01 -17.29
C THR A 368 -40.21 -0.97 -17.14
#